data_AF-A0A651ERY4-F1
#
_entry.id   AF-A0A651ERY4-F1
#
_cell.length_a   1.000
_cell.length_b   1.000
_cell.length_c   1.000
_cell.angle_alpha   90.00
_cell.angle_beta   90.00
_cell.angle_gamma   90.00
#
_symmetry.space_group_name_H-M   'P 1'
#
loop_
_entity.id
_entity.type
_entity.pdbx_description
1 polymer ?
#
loop_
_entity_poly.entity_id
_entity_poly.type
_entity_poly.pdbx_seq_one_letter_code
_entity_poly.pdbx_strand_id
1 'polypeptide(L)'
;MRRAVLLPLAFVAAPAAADGPAVCAVEQAILCPRFEECARGLPAAINLPALIRLDPVGKVLEARLDDGTVRVTPVSDVIEAVGSTLMQGVDEGLPWSMSVAMDTGAFTLVVADGEAGYVAFGVCSRALAR
;
A
#
# COMPACT_ATOMS: atom_id res chain seq x y z
N MET A 1 -30.59 -48.44 9.52
CA MET A 1 -30.12 -47.32 8.67
C MET A 1 -29.74 -46.15 9.59
N ARG A 2 -28.45 -45.90 9.84
CA ARG A 2 -27.97 -44.80 10.70
C ARG A 2 -27.98 -43.49 9.89
N ARG A 3 -28.84 -42.54 10.28
CA ARG A 3 -28.85 -41.18 9.71
C ARG A 3 -27.69 -40.39 10.32
N ALA A 4 -26.70 -40.04 9.51
CA ALA A 4 -25.66 -39.09 9.90
C ALA A 4 -26.24 -37.67 9.83
N VAL A 5 -26.20 -36.95 10.94
CA VAL A 5 -26.56 -35.52 11.01
C VAL A 5 -25.30 -34.73 10.67
N LEU A 6 -25.32 -34.05 9.52
CA LEU A 6 -24.28 -33.10 9.12
C LEU A 6 -24.52 -31.78 9.84
N LEU A 7 -23.71 -31.51 10.86
CA LEU A 7 -23.70 -30.22 11.55
C LEU A 7 -22.96 -29.20 10.67
N PRO A 8 -23.55 -28.05 10.32
CA PRO A 8 -22.86 -27.04 9.54
C PRO A 8 -21.80 -26.39 10.44
N LEU A 9 -20.51 -26.54 10.10
CA LEU A 9 -19.47 -25.68 10.66
C LEU A 9 -19.65 -24.28 10.08
N ALA A 10 -20.20 -23.37 10.87
CA ALA A 10 -20.11 -21.95 10.59
C ALA A 10 -18.65 -21.53 10.77
N PHE A 11 -17.93 -21.31 9.67
CA PHE A 11 -16.65 -20.62 9.68
C PHE A 11 -16.91 -19.14 10.00
N VAL A 12 -16.70 -18.75 11.25
CA VAL A 12 -16.56 -17.33 11.59
C VAL A 12 -15.14 -16.94 11.17
N ALA A 13 -15.00 -16.35 9.99
CA ALA A 13 -13.76 -15.69 9.61
C ALA A 13 -13.57 -14.50 10.56
N ALA A 14 -12.63 -14.61 11.49
CA ALA A 14 -12.20 -13.44 12.26
C ALA A 14 -11.65 -12.40 11.26
N PRO A 15 -11.92 -11.10 11.45
CA PRO A 15 -11.23 -10.08 10.67
C PRO A 15 -9.73 -10.33 10.86
N ALA A 16 -9.01 -10.55 9.76
CA ALA A 16 -7.55 -10.54 9.80
C ALA A 16 -7.18 -9.22 10.48
N ALA A 17 -6.53 -9.31 11.65
CA ALA A 17 -6.19 -8.15 12.46
C ALA A 17 -5.61 -7.06 11.54
N ALA A 18 -6.18 -5.86 11.56
CA ALA A 18 -5.91 -4.78 10.62
C ALA A 18 -4.47 -4.22 10.70
N ASP A 19 -3.63 -4.74 11.59
CA ASP A 19 -2.55 -3.92 12.17
C ASP A 19 -1.13 -4.49 12.00
N GLY A 20 -0.85 -5.31 10.98
CA GLY A 20 0.46 -5.96 10.80
C GLY A 20 1.28 -5.39 9.64
N PRO A 21 2.61 -5.56 9.65
CA PRO A 21 3.45 -5.22 8.50
C PRO A 21 2.96 -5.92 7.21
N ALA A 22 3.10 -5.23 6.09
CA ALA A 22 2.74 -5.74 4.77
C ALA A 22 3.85 -5.42 3.75
N VAL A 23 3.96 -6.24 2.71
CA VAL A 23 4.77 -5.91 1.53
C VAL A 23 3.84 -5.61 0.38
N CYS A 24 3.99 -4.43 -0.19
CA CYS A 24 3.20 -3.90 -1.29
C CYS A 24 4.01 -3.94 -2.58
N ALA A 25 3.46 -4.59 -3.60
CA ALA A 25 4.02 -4.61 -4.94
C ALA A 25 3.34 -3.53 -5.78
N VAL A 26 4.13 -2.63 -6.37
CA VAL A 26 3.61 -1.60 -7.26
C VAL A 26 3.42 -2.18 -8.66
N GLU A 27 2.18 -2.18 -9.13
CA GLU A 27 1.80 -2.75 -10.43
C GLU A 27 1.77 -1.69 -11.54
N GLN A 28 1.46 -0.45 -11.18
CA GLN A 28 1.34 0.66 -12.12
C GLN A 28 1.77 1.97 -11.47
N ALA A 29 2.45 2.81 -12.25
CA ALA A 29 2.74 4.19 -11.91
C ALA A 29 2.22 5.14 -13.01
N ILE A 30 1.78 6.33 -12.60
CA ILE A 30 1.29 7.39 -13.46
C ILE A 30 1.96 8.69 -13.03
N LEU A 31 2.57 9.37 -13.99
CA LEU A 31 3.13 10.71 -13.85
C LEU A 31 2.24 11.71 -14.60
N CYS A 32 1.83 12.77 -13.92
CA CYS A 32 1.04 13.85 -14.49
C CYS A 32 1.81 15.17 -14.35
N PRO A 33 2.63 15.57 -15.35
CA PRO A 33 3.31 16.87 -15.32
C PRO A 33 2.29 18.01 -15.48
N ARG A 34 2.64 19.20 -14.98
CA ARG A 34 1.81 20.39 -15.12
C ARG A 34 1.67 20.77 -16.61
N PHE A 35 0.44 20.98 -17.07
CA PHE A 35 0.08 21.34 -18.46
C PHE A 35 0.37 20.29 -19.53
N GLU A 36 0.77 19.07 -19.16
CA GLU A 36 1.03 17.97 -20.09
C GLU A 36 0.07 16.80 -19.85
N GLU A 37 0.09 15.82 -20.74
CA GLU A 37 -0.69 14.60 -20.60
C GLU A 37 -0.09 13.68 -19.52
N CYS A 38 -0.97 12.99 -18.77
CA CYS A 38 -0.51 11.96 -17.84
C CYS A 38 0.00 10.73 -18.59
N ALA A 39 1.20 10.28 -18.24
CA ALA A 39 1.81 9.10 -18.81
C ALA A 39 1.79 7.93 -17.82
N ARG A 40 1.38 6.74 -18.29
CA ARG A 40 1.50 5.49 -17.53
C ARG A 40 2.87 4.88 -17.78
N GLY A 41 3.48 4.35 -16.72
CA GLY A 41 4.77 3.71 -16.79
C GLY A 41 4.99 2.67 -15.70
N LEU A 42 6.21 2.12 -15.70
CA LEU A 42 6.70 1.28 -14.62
C LEU A 42 7.07 2.14 -13.41
N PRO A 43 7.04 1.58 -12.17
CA PRO A 43 7.44 2.31 -10.96
C PRO A 43 8.80 3.01 -11.08
N ALA A 44 9.77 2.33 -11.70
CA ALA A 44 11.11 2.85 -11.95
C ALA A 44 11.14 4.14 -12.79
N ALA A 45 10.13 4.37 -13.66
CA ALA A 45 10.05 5.57 -14.49
C ALA A 45 9.82 6.85 -13.66
N ILE A 46 9.34 6.71 -12.43
CA ILE A 46 9.14 7.83 -11.48
C ILE A 46 9.98 7.67 -10.22
N ASN A 47 11.07 6.88 -10.28
CA ASN A 47 11.91 6.56 -9.14
C ASN A 47 11.13 5.95 -7.95
N LEU A 48 10.04 5.24 -8.24
CA LEU A 48 9.26 4.52 -7.24
C LEU A 48 9.75 3.07 -7.17
N PRO A 49 10.12 2.56 -5.99
CA PRO A 49 10.49 1.17 -5.76
C PRO A 49 9.38 0.20 -6.18
N ALA A 50 9.75 -0.95 -6.74
CA ALA A 50 8.77 -1.98 -7.11
C ALA A 50 8.13 -2.65 -5.88
N LEU A 51 8.85 -2.69 -4.75
CA LEU A 51 8.40 -3.26 -3.49
C LEU A 51 8.54 -2.26 -2.36
N ILE A 52 7.47 -2.14 -1.58
CA ILE A 52 7.38 -1.24 -0.43
C ILE A 52 6.97 -2.08 0.78
N ARG A 53 7.74 -2.06 1.85
CA ARG A 53 7.34 -2.61 3.15
C ARG A 53 6.63 -1.52 3.94
N LEU A 54 5.42 -1.84 4.38
CA LEU A 54 4.59 -0.97 5.18
C LEU A 54 4.52 -1.49 6.61
N ASP A 55 4.67 -0.60 7.59
CA ASP A 55 4.44 -0.88 8.99
C ASP A 55 3.53 0.20 9.60
N PRO A 56 2.20 -0.02 9.58
CA PRO A 56 1.25 0.96 10.10
C PRO A 56 1.43 1.23 11.61
N VAL A 57 1.80 0.20 12.38
CA VAL A 57 2.01 0.31 13.84
C VAL A 57 3.32 1.03 14.14
N GLY A 58 4.39 0.65 13.43
CA GLY A 58 5.69 1.31 13.51
C GLY A 58 5.70 2.70 12.89
N LYS A 59 4.64 3.09 12.18
CA LYS A 59 4.51 4.35 11.42
C LYS A 59 5.68 4.58 10.47
N VAL A 60 6.06 3.54 9.73
CA VAL A 60 7.14 3.63 8.73
C VAL A 60 6.75 2.95 7.43
N LEU A 61 7.23 3.54 6.34
CA LEU A 61 7.28 2.95 5.02
C LEU A 61 8.76 2.74 4.68
N GLU A 62 9.13 1.53 4.31
CA GLU A 62 10.48 1.21 3.88
C GLU A 62 10.46 0.73 2.45
N ALA A 63 11.45 1.15 1.68
CA ALA A 63 11.59 0.64 0.34
C ALA A 63 13.06 0.43 0.00
N ARG A 64 13.32 -0.66 -0.73
CA ARG A 64 14.65 -0.96 -1.24
C ARG A 64 14.71 -0.54 -2.70
N LEU A 65 15.64 0.37 -3.00
CA LEU A 65 15.94 0.81 -4.35
C LEU A 65 16.79 -0.23 -5.07
N ASP A 66 16.87 -0.12 -6.40
CA ASP A 66 17.62 -1.05 -7.26
C ASP A 66 19.13 -1.08 -6.96
N ASP A 67 19.67 0.01 -6.41
CA ASP A 67 21.06 0.11 -5.96
C ASP A 67 21.32 -0.55 -4.58
N GLY A 68 20.27 -1.11 -3.96
CA GLY A 68 20.32 -1.74 -2.64
C GLY A 68 20.12 -0.78 -1.47
N THR A 69 20.04 0.53 -1.72
CA THR A 69 19.75 1.54 -0.71
C THR A 69 18.38 1.30 -0.10
N VAL A 70 18.29 1.37 1.22
CA VAL A 70 17.02 1.31 1.95
C VAL A 70 16.60 2.74 2.30
N ARG A 71 15.48 3.17 1.73
CA ARG A 71 14.80 4.41 2.09
C ARG A 71 13.78 4.11 3.18
N VAL A 72 13.79 4.90 4.25
CA VAL A 72 12.81 4.83 5.34
C VAL A 72 12.07 6.16 5.39
N THR A 73 10.77 6.13 5.14
CA THR A 73 9.88 7.29 5.12
C THR A 73 8.96 7.23 6.34
N PRO A 74 8.99 8.22 7.23
CA PRO A 74 8.08 8.31 8.37
C PRO A 74 6.63 8.50 7.91
N VAL A 75 5.71 7.80 8.58
CA VAL A 75 4.27 8.01 8.43
C VAL A 75 3.82 8.98 9.52
N SER A 76 3.27 10.12 9.12
CA SER A 76 2.76 11.13 10.05
C SER A 76 1.47 10.66 10.71
N ASP A 77 0.54 10.14 9.91
CA ASP A 77 -0.76 9.69 10.40
C ASP A 77 -1.21 8.38 9.77
N VAL A 78 -1.97 7.62 10.56
CA VAL A 78 -2.60 6.35 10.16
C VAL A 78 -4.06 6.44 10.58
N ILE A 79 -4.94 6.42 9.60
CA ILE A 79 -6.37 6.61 9.79
C ILE A 79 -7.08 5.32 9.35
N GLU A 80 -7.75 4.67 10.29
CA GLU A 80 -8.65 3.58 9.98
C GLU A 80 -9.97 4.15 9.44
N ALA A 81 -10.29 3.82 8.20
CA ALA A 81 -11.54 4.17 7.54
C ALA A 81 -12.35 2.90 7.25
N VAL A 82 -13.63 3.08 6.88
CA VAL A 82 -14.51 1.94 6.60
C VAL A 82 -13.98 1.16 5.39
N GLY A 83 -13.38 -0.01 5.65
CA GLY A 83 -12.86 -0.92 4.62
C GLY A 83 -11.45 -0.62 4.13
N SER A 84 -10.75 0.38 4.69
CA SER A 84 -9.40 0.74 4.27
C SER A 84 -8.58 1.38 5.39
N THR A 85 -7.27 1.13 5.39
CA THR A 85 -6.30 1.91 6.17
C THR A 85 -5.73 3.02 5.29
N LEU A 86 -5.78 4.26 5.75
CA LEU A 86 -5.16 5.42 5.12
C LEU A 86 -3.89 5.79 5.87
N MET A 87 -2.85 6.17 5.13
CA MET A 87 -1.57 6.60 5.69
C MET A 87 -1.08 7.84 4.97
N GLN A 88 -0.53 8.77 5.72
CA GLN A 88 -0.11 10.07 5.19
C GLN A 88 1.22 10.49 5.78
N GLY A 89 1.98 11.26 5.02
CA GLY A 89 3.25 11.80 5.47
C GLY A 89 3.85 12.80 4.50
N VAL A 90 5.10 13.17 4.80
CA VAL A 90 5.94 14.02 3.96
C VAL A 90 7.29 13.32 3.83
N ASP A 91 7.74 13.08 2.60
CA ASP A 91 9.06 12.52 2.28
C ASP A 91 9.84 13.55 1.47
N GLU A 92 11.05 13.92 1.90
CA GLU A 92 11.90 14.91 1.21
C GLU A 92 11.18 16.24 0.83
N GLY A 93 10.17 16.64 1.61
CA GLY A 93 9.35 17.83 1.37
C GLY A 93 8.12 17.62 0.48
N LEU A 94 7.91 16.41 -0.04
CA LEU A 94 6.76 16.04 -0.86
C LEU A 94 5.68 15.37 0.00
N PRO A 95 4.47 15.94 0.08
CA PRO A 95 3.34 15.29 0.75
C PRO A 95 2.86 14.07 -0.05
N TRP A 96 2.52 13.02 0.68
CA TRP A 96 1.99 11.79 0.12
C TRP A 96 0.83 11.23 0.95
N SER A 97 -0.03 10.45 0.28
CA SER A 97 -1.14 9.74 0.90
C SER A 97 -1.30 8.37 0.25
N MET A 98 -1.49 7.34 1.05
CA MET A 98 -1.72 5.97 0.61
C MET A 98 -3.00 5.43 1.23
N SER A 99 -3.81 4.75 0.43
CA SER A 99 -4.96 3.97 0.91
C SER A 99 -4.72 2.51 0.63
N VAL A 100 -5.07 1.63 1.57
CA VAL A 100 -4.97 0.17 1.42
C VAL A 100 -6.32 -0.44 1.79
N ALA A 101 -6.99 -1.08 0.84
CA ALA A 101 -8.22 -1.82 1.07
C ALA A 101 -7.93 -3.04 1.95
N MET A 102 -8.71 -3.23 3.01
CA MET A 102 -8.44 -4.25 4.03
C MET A 102 -8.75 -5.68 3.55
N ASP A 103 -9.71 -5.82 2.62
CA ASP A 103 -10.21 -7.09 2.13
C ASP A 103 -9.36 -7.68 1.00
N THR A 104 -8.86 -6.83 0.12
CA THR A 104 -8.13 -7.19 -1.10
C THR A 104 -6.65 -6.87 -1.02
N GLY A 105 -6.25 -5.97 -0.13
CA GLY A 105 -4.89 -5.42 -0.10
C GLY A 105 -4.60 -4.44 -1.24
N ALA A 106 -5.57 -4.16 -2.12
CA ALA A 106 -5.39 -3.19 -3.19
C ALA A 106 -5.05 -1.82 -2.60
N PHE A 107 -4.04 -1.15 -3.14
CA PHE A 107 -3.62 0.16 -2.67
C PHE A 107 -3.60 1.20 -3.79
N THR A 108 -3.75 2.46 -3.37
CA THR A 108 -3.44 3.63 -4.19
C THR A 108 -2.57 4.56 -3.38
N LEU A 109 -1.43 4.94 -3.94
CA LEU A 109 -0.50 5.95 -3.41
C LEU A 109 -0.56 7.18 -4.31
N VAL A 110 -0.63 8.36 -3.70
CA VAL A 110 -0.52 9.64 -4.38
C VAL A 110 0.59 10.48 -3.76
N VAL A 111 1.35 11.16 -4.59
CA VAL A 111 2.37 12.15 -4.18
C VAL A 111 2.09 13.44 -4.93
N ALA A 112 2.08 14.56 -4.21
CA ALA A 112 1.90 15.87 -4.81
C ALA A 112 3.22 16.64 -4.81
N ASP A 113 3.62 17.13 -5.98
CA ASP A 113 4.74 18.03 -6.20
C ASP A 113 4.20 19.33 -6.82
N GLY A 114 4.96 20.43 -6.75
CA GLY A 114 4.62 21.68 -7.39
C GLY A 114 4.48 21.53 -8.91
N GLU A 115 5.34 20.74 -9.55
CA GLU A 115 5.39 20.65 -11.02
C GLU A 115 4.76 19.37 -11.59
N ALA A 116 4.42 18.40 -10.74
CA ALA A 116 3.81 17.14 -11.16
C ALA A 116 2.96 16.48 -10.06
N GLY A 117 2.05 15.60 -10.48
CA GLY A 117 1.39 14.64 -9.60
C GLY A 117 1.83 13.21 -9.94
N TYR A 118 1.96 12.38 -8.91
CA TYR A 118 2.30 10.97 -9.06
C TYR A 118 1.20 10.11 -8.46
N VAL A 119 0.81 9.05 -9.17
CA VAL A 119 -0.16 8.06 -8.69
C VAL A 119 0.42 6.66 -8.91
N ALA A 120 0.34 5.81 -7.90
CA ALA A 120 0.75 4.41 -8.01
C ALA A 120 -0.36 3.48 -7.49
N PHE A 121 -0.52 2.35 -8.17
CA PHE A 121 -1.47 1.31 -7.83
C PHE A 121 -0.74 0.00 -7.61
N GLY A 122 -1.31 -0.85 -6.78
CA GLY A 122 -0.83 -2.21 -6.63
C GLY A 122 -1.55 -2.95 -5.52
N VAL A 123 -0.87 -3.97 -4.98
CA VAL A 123 -1.43 -4.84 -3.95
C VAL A 123 -0.46 -5.07 -2.81
N CYS A 124 -0.96 -5.02 -1.59
CA CYS A 124 -0.26 -5.32 -0.36
C CYS A 124 -0.59 -6.74 0.10
N SER A 125 0.44 -7.51 0.46
CA SER A 125 0.30 -8.83 1.05
C SER A 125 1.04 -8.88 2.38
N ARG A 126 0.30 -9.28 3.42
CA ARG A 126 0.87 -9.55 4.75
C ARG A 126 1.56 -10.91 4.82
N ALA A 127 1.23 -11.83 3.91
CA ALA A 127 1.90 -13.13 3.84
C ALA A 127 3.37 -13.00 3.43
N LEU A 128 3.70 -11.94 2.67
CA LEU A 128 5.06 -11.63 2.21
C LEU A 128 5.89 -10.86 3.26
N ALA A 129 5.29 -10.45 4.37
CA ALA A 129 5.95 -9.69 5.44
C ALA A 129 6.40 -10.57 6.63
N ARG A 130 6.29 -11.90 6.49
CA ARG A 130 6.68 -12.89 7.51
C ARG A 130 8.11 -13.36 7.35
#